data_AF-A0A5S9MI63-F1
#
_entry.id   AF-A0A5S9MI63-F1
#
_cell.length_a   1.000
_cell.length_b   1.000
_cell.length_c   1.000
_cell.angle_alpha   90.00
_cell.angle_beta   90.00
_cell.angle_gamma   90.00
#
_symmetry.space_group_name_H-M   'P 1'
#
loop_
_entity.id
_entity.type
_entity.pdbx_description
1 polymer ?
#
loop_
_entity_poly.entity_id
_entity_poly.type
_entity_poly.pdbx_seq_one_letter_code
_entity_poly.pdbx_strand_id
1 'polypeptide(L)'
;MTSKELEDEIDRILPSKNIFYAVRIDGSFKKVQTRTVEKQEKPYVPMVEAVKSQPIFDFEDIQGTIAGFRTPQYAHGIAVSGYHLHFIDEDRSVGGHVFDYTVDQVTIRISQKRHMNLHLPNTQEFFQADIDRADLAQQIASAESSPDQ
;
A
#
# COMPACT_ATOMS: atom_id res chain seq x y z
N MET A 1 4.65 18.45 4.56
CA MET A 1 4.38 17.51 5.67
C MET A 1 4.76 16.11 5.20
N THR A 2 5.52 15.37 5.99
CA THR A 2 5.97 14.00 5.65
C THR A 2 4.81 13.01 5.68
N SER A 3 4.98 11.84 5.04
CA SER A 3 4.04 10.70 5.09
C SER A 3 3.67 10.37 6.54
N LYS A 4 4.68 10.14 7.39
CA LYS A 4 4.50 9.85 8.82
C LYS A 4 3.71 10.91 9.57
N GLU A 5 4.07 12.19 9.43
CA GLU A 5 3.35 13.28 10.12
C GLU A 5 1.88 13.34 9.68
N LEU A 6 1.62 13.13 8.39
CA LEU A 6 0.27 13.15 7.85
C LEU A 6 -0.55 11.95 8.33
N GLU A 7 0.03 10.75 8.27
CA GLU A 7 -0.61 9.52 8.76
C GLU A 7 -0.92 9.60 10.26
N ASP A 8 -0.01 10.17 11.06
CA ASP A 8 -0.22 10.41 12.49
C ASP A 8 -1.31 11.48 12.77
N GLU A 9 -1.49 12.48 11.89
CA GLU A 9 -2.60 13.44 11.96
C GLU A 9 -3.94 12.78 11.59
N ILE A 10 -3.96 11.98 10.52
CA ILE A 10 -5.15 11.21 10.13
C ILE A 10 -5.54 10.29 11.29
N ASP A 11 -4.61 9.50 11.83
CA ASP A 11 -4.86 8.57 12.93
C ASP A 11 -5.45 9.23 14.19
N ARG A 12 -5.15 10.51 14.43
CA ARG A 12 -5.70 11.28 15.55
C ARG A 12 -7.16 11.67 15.37
N ILE A 13 -7.62 11.86 14.13
CA ILE A 13 -9.02 12.23 13.83
C ILE A 13 -9.91 11.01 13.54
N LEU A 14 -9.32 9.84 13.31
CA LEU A 14 -10.08 8.61 13.08
C LEU A 14 -10.80 8.16 14.38
N PRO A 15 -12.08 7.75 14.29
CA PRO A 15 -12.85 7.36 15.47
C PRO A 15 -12.40 6.04 16.10
N SER A 16 -11.68 5.19 15.37
CA SER A 16 -11.18 3.91 15.88
C SER A 16 -10.07 3.33 15.00
N LYS A 17 -9.05 2.71 15.61
CA LYS A 17 -8.04 1.93 14.87
C LYS A 17 -8.53 0.54 14.43
N ASN A 18 -9.72 0.12 14.87
CA ASN A 18 -10.25 -1.25 14.73
C ASN A 18 -11.22 -1.41 13.55
N ILE A 19 -11.43 -0.38 12.74
CA ILE A 19 -12.27 -0.43 11.54
C ILE A 19 -11.48 0.00 10.32
N PHE A 20 -12.02 -0.27 9.13
CA PHE A 20 -11.34 -0.03 7.86
C PHE A 20 -11.64 1.37 7.34
N TYR A 21 -10.68 1.95 6.63
CA TYR A 21 -10.85 3.24 5.98
C TYR A 21 -10.30 3.19 4.56
N ALA A 22 -11.05 3.71 3.60
CA ALA A 22 -10.49 4.12 2.31
C ALA A 22 -9.99 5.56 2.45
N VAL A 23 -8.78 5.83 1.96
CA VAL A 23 -8.13 7.13 2.04
C VAL A 23 -7.82 7.60 0.63
N ARG A 24 -8.10 8.87 0.35
CA ARG A 24 -7.75 9.54 -0.92
C ARG A 24 -7.16 10.90 -0.62
N ILE A 25 -6.01 11.19 -1.21
CA ILE A 25 -5.23 12.42 -1.06
C ILE A 25 -5.02 12.97 -2.47
N ASP A 26 -5.65 14.09 -2.80
CA ASP A 26 -5.53 14.74 -4.11
C ASP A 26 -4.77 16.06 -3.96
N GLY A 27 -3.83 16.36 -4.85
CA GLY A 27 -3.15 17.66 -4.89
C GLY A 27 -1.68 17.56 -5.33
N SER A 28 -0.85 18.45 -4.79
CA SER A 28 0.58 18.51 -5.08
C SER A 28 1.42 17.83 -3.99
N PHE A 29 2.43 17.10 -4.44
CA PHE A 29 3.38 16.38 -3.61
C PHE A 29 4.78 16.88 -3.93
N LYS A 30 5.55 17.23 -2.89
CA LYS A 30 6.98 17.55 -3.05
C LYS A 30 7.78 16.33 -3.47
N LYS A 31 7.43 15.17 -2.92
CA LYS A 31 8.05 13.89 -3.25
C LYS A 31 7.01 12.79 -3.21
N VAL A 32 7.08 11.85 -4.14
CA VAL A 32 6.43 10.54 -4.04
C VAL A 32 7.43 9.48 -4.49
N GLN A 33 7.75 8.52 -3.62
CA GLN A 33 8.54 7.35 -3.98
C GLN A 33 7.60 6.16 -4.15
N THR A 34 7.70 5.48 -5.29
CA THR A 34 6.88 4.32 -5.61
C THR A 34 7.71 3.15 -6.10
N ARG A 35 7.10 1.96 -6.09
CA ARG A 35 7.54 0.80 -6.86
C ARG A 35 6.46 0.40 -7.86
N THR A 36 6.87 -0.29 -8.92
CA THR A 36 5.94 -1.05 -9.76
C THR A 36 6.38 -2.50 -9.82
N VAL A 37 5.51 -3.44 -9.46
CA VAL A 37 5.80 -4.86 -9.63
C VAL A 37 5.79 -5.22 -11.12
N GLU A 38 6.74 -6.05 -11.55
CA GLU A 38 6.83 -6.48 -12.94
C GLU A 38 6.17 -7.84 -13.17
N LYS A 39 5.78 -8.09 -14.41
CA LYS A 39 5.19 -9.36 -14.83
C LYS A 39 6.17 -10.50 -14.53
N GLN A 40 5.70 -11.51 -13.82
CA GLN A 40 6.46 -12.73 -13.51
C GLN A 40 6.18 -13.83 -14.53
N GLU A 41 7.15 -14.71 -14.73
CA GLU A 41 7.00 -15.94 -15.52
C GLU A 41 6.99 -17.17 -14.62
N LYS A 42 6.31 -18.24 -15.04
CA LYS A 42 6.31 -19.51 -14.29
C LYS A 42 7.68 -20.21 -14.47
N PRO A 43 8.19 -20.92 -13.45
CA PRO A 43 7.59 -21.11 -12.12
C PRO A 43 7.71 -19.85 -11.24
N TYR A 44 6.62 -19.49 -10.56
CA TYR A 44 6.62 -18.30 -9.70
C TYR A 44 7.49 -18.49 -8.46
N VAL A 45 8.17 -17.42 -8.08
CA VAL A 45 8.95 -17.34 -6.83
C VAL A 45 8.14 -16.62 -5.74
N PRO A 46 8.51 -16.75 -4.45
CA PRO A 46 7.90 -15.97 -3.38
C PRO A 46 7.97 -14.46 -3.66
N MET A 47 6.96 -13.71 -3.21
CA MET A 47 6.88 -12.27 -3.48
C MET A 47 8.13 -11.51 -3.00
N VAL A 48 8.66 -11.86 -1.82
CA VAL A 48 9.90 -11.28 -1.29
C VAL A 48 11.12 -11.46 -2.21
N GLU A 49 11.14 -12.49 -3.06
CA GLU A 49 12.18 -12.69 -4.06
C GLU A 49 11.85 -11.89 -5.33
N ALA A 50 10.60 -11.93 -5.78
CA ALA A 50 10.15 -11.23 -6.99
C ALA A 50 10.34 -9.70 -6.93
N VAL A 51 10.26 -9.12 -5.74
CA VAL A 51 10.34 -7.65 -5.55
C VAL A 51 11.77 -7.14 -5.33
N LYS A 52 12.79 -8.01 -5.23
CA LYS A 52 14.18 -7.58 -5.03
C LYS A 52 14.72 -6.72 -6.17
N SER A 53 14.26 -6.97 -7.39
CA SER A 53 14.67 -6.24 -8.59
C SER A 53 13.60 -5.25 -9.07
N GLN A 54 12.63 -4.91 -8.22
CA GLN A 54 11.53 -4.05 -8.64
C GLN A 54 12.01 -2.64 -9.00
N PRO A 55 11.51 -2.04 -10.09
CA PRO A 55 11.72 -0.63 -10.39
C PRO A 55 11.20 0.25 -9.26
N ILE A 56 12.07 1.14 -8.76
CA ILE A 56 11.73 2.22 -7.82
C ILE A 56 11.79 3.53 -8.59
N PHE A 57 10.78 4.38 -8.37
CA PHE A 57 10.65 5.69 -8.99
C PHE A 57 10.49 6.75 -7.91
N ASP A 58 11.34 7.77 -7.97
CA ASP A 58 11.21 9.00 -7.19
C ASP A 58 10.65 10.11 -8.09
N PHE A 59 9.51 10.65 -7.70
CA PHE A 59 8.88 11.79 -8.35
C PHE A 59 9.03 13.03 -7.46
N GLU A 60 9.39 14.17 -8.06
CA GLU A 60 9.54 15.45 -7.36
C GLU A 60 8.55 16.48 -7.92
N ASP A 61 8.01 17.35 -7.05
CA ASP A 61 7.07 18.43 -7.38
C ASP A 61 5.95 17.99 -8.36
N ILE A 62 5.26 16.90 -8.03
CA ILE A 62 4.29 16.24 -8.90
C ILE A 62 2.85 16.44 -8.41
N GLN A 63 1.91 16.56 -9.34
CA GLN A 63 0.47 16.58 -9.06
C GLN A 63 -0.16 15.22 -9.32
N GLY A 64 -1.10 14.82 -8.48
CA GLY A 64 -1.81 13.56 -8.67
C GLY A 64 -2.71 13.16 -7.52
N THR A 65 -2.93 11.85 -7.42
CA THR A 65 -3.78 11.25 -6.40
C THR A 65 -3.03 10.10 -5.74
N ILE A 66 -2.88 10.15 -4.41
CA ILE A 66 -2.61 8.96 -3.60
C ILE A 66 -3.97 8.39 -3.14
N ALA A 67 -4.17 7.09 -3.32
CA ALA A 67 -5.37 6.40 -2.87
C ALA A 67 -5.03 5.01 -2.32
N GLY A 68 -5.79 4.57 -1.31
CA GLY A 68 -5.61 3.24 -0.76
C GLY A 68 -6.42 3.04 0.52
N PHE A 69 -5.89 2.21 1.41
CA PHE A 69 -6.61 1.78 2.60
C PHE A 69 -5.78 1.89 3.86
N ARG A 70 -6.46 2.17 4.97
CA ARG A 70 -5.94 1.95 6.32
C ARG A 70 -6.63 0.74 6.92
N THR A 71 -5.86 -0.31 7.18
CA THR A 71 -6.36 -1.62 7.62
C THR A 71 -6.02 -1.88 9.09
N PRO A 72 -6.97 -2.36 9.91
CA PRO A 72 -6.71 -2.76 11.29
C PRO A 72 -5.67 -3.89 11.41
N GLN A 73 -4.92 -3.89 12.52
CA GLN A 73 -3.84 -4.88 12.73
C GLN A 73 -4.33 -6.33 12.72
N TYR A 74 -5.56 -6.61 13.19
CA TYR A 74 -6.11 -7.97 13.21
C TYR A 74 -6.36 -8.57 11.82
N ALA A 75 -6.36 -7.75 10.76
CA ALA A 75 -6.56 -8.18 9.39
C ALA A 75 -5.24 -8.31 8.61
N HIS A 76 -4.09 -8.16 9.28
CA HIS A 76 -2.78 -8.40 8.67
C HIS A 76 -2.68 -9.86 8.21
N GLY A 77 -2.18 -10.09 6.99
CA GLY A 77 -2.15 -11.43 6.37
C GLY A 77 -3.33 -11.69 5.43
N ILE A 78 -4.51 -11.14 5.73
CA ILE A 78 -5.64 -11.08 4.78
C ILE A 78 -5.46 -9.88 3.84
N ALA A 79 -5.04 -8.75 4.42
CA ALA A 79 -4.63 -7.54 3.73
C ALA A 79 -3.30 -7.03 4.34
N VAL A 80 -2.88 -5.83 3.95
CA VAL A 80 -1.72 -5.14 4.55
C VAL A 80 -2.23 -4.21 5.65
N SER A 81 -1.80 -4.44 6.90
CA SER A 81 -2.18 -3.58 8.03
C SER A 81 -1.47 -2.22 7.98
N GLY A 82 -2.07 -1.20 8.60
CA GLY A 82 -1.59 0.17 8.45
C GLY A 82 -2.03 0.78 7.13
N TYR A 83 -1.25 1.74 6.61
CA TYR A 83 -1.51 2.40 5.34
C TYR A 83 -0.92 1.58 4.18
N HIS A 84 -1.77 1.20 3.23
CA HIS A 84 -1.37 0.62 1.95
C HIS A 84 -1.91 1.53 0.85
N LEU A 85 -1.00 2.26 0.21
CA LEU A 85 -1.31 3.39 -0.66
C LEU A 85 -0.66 3.23 -2.03
N HIS A 86 -1.38 3.65 -3.06
CA HIS A 86 -0.90 3.71 -4.43
C HIS A 86 -1.00 5.16 -4.93
N PHE A 87 -0.13 5.54 -5.85
CA PHE A 87 -0.10 6.86 -6.48
C PHE A 87 -0.33 6.76 -7.99
N ILE A 88 -1.00 7.77 -8.54
CA ILE A 88 -1.06 8.04 -9.97
C ILE A 88 -1.02 9.56 -10.19
N ASP A 89 -0.21 10.01 -11.14
CA ASP A 89 -0.10 11.42 -11.52
C ASP A 89 -1.39 11.93 -12.18
N GLU A 90 -1.48 13.25 -12.34
CA GLU A 90 -2.63 13.90 -12.98
C GLU A 90 -2.80 13.49 -14.45
N ASP A 91 -1.69 13.31 -15.18
CA ASP A 91 -1.65 12.90 -16.58
C ASP A 91 -1.92 11.40 -16.79
N ARG A 92 -2.04 10.62 -15.69
CA ARG A 92 -2.30 9.17 -15.71
C ARG A 92 -1.23 8.36 -16.45
N SER A 93 0.01 8.83 -16.39
CA SER A 93 1.15 8.30 -17.11
C SER A 93 2.13 7.55 -16.20
N VAL A 94 2.24 7.96 -14.94
CA VAL A 94 3.19 7.40 -13.97
C VAL A 94 2.55 7.19 -12.61
N GLY A 95 3.11 6.28 -11.83
CA GLY A 95 2.56 5.92 -10.53
C GLY A 95 3.20 4.67 -9.96
N GLY A 96 2.52 4.06 -9.01
CA GLY A 96 2.94 2.79 -8.41
C GLY A 96 2.42 2.59 -7.00
N HIS A 97 2.87 1.52 -6.37
CA HIS A 97 2.70 1.29 -4.94
C HIS A 97 3.64 2.22 -4.16
N VAL A 98 3.12 2.96 -3.18
CA VAL A 98 3.82 4.05 -2.50
C VAL A 98 4.65 3.51 -1.33
N PHE A 99 5.91 3.90 -1.27
CA PHE A 99 6.77 3.68 -0.10
C PHE A 99 6.83 4.90 0.81
N ASP A 100 6.97 6.09 0.23
CA ASP A 100 7.10 7.34 0.98
C ASP A 100 6.59 8.51 0.14
N TYR A 101 6.20 9.60 0.81
CA TYR A 101 5.77 10.83 0.15
C TYR A 101 5.90 12.03 1.09
N THR A 102 5.98 13.23 0.49
CA THR A 102 5.88 14.50 1.20
C THR A 102 4.82 15.35 0.52
N VAL A 103 3.79 15.73 1.26
CA VAL A 103 2.70 16.56 0.74
C VAL A 103 3.06 18.05 0.77
N ASP A 104 2.61 18.78 -0.26
CA ASP A 104 2.67 20.23 -0.35
C ASP A 104 1.27 20.83 -0.10
N GLN A 105 0.40 20.80 -1.11
CA GLN A 105 -1.00 21.27 -1.00
C GLN A 105 -1.96 20.17 -1.41
N VAL A 106 -2.62 19.55 -0.43
CA VAL A 106 -3.49 18.40 -0.68
C VAL A 106 -4.84 18.52 0.03
N THR A 107 -5.84 17.86 -0.56
CA THR A 107 -7.15 17.61 0.07
C THR A 107 -7.27 16.12 0.39
N ILE A 108 -7.64 15.82 1.63
CA ILE A 108 -7.78 14.44 2.11
C ILE A 108 -9.25 14.11 2.28
N ARG A 109 -9.64 12.94 1.78
CA ARG A 109 -10.99 12.38 1.91
C ARG A 109 -10.88 10.98 2.50
N ILE A 110 -11.67 10.73 3.53
CA ILE A 110 -11.66 9.46 4.26
C ILE A 110 -13.06 8.86 4.21
N SER A 111 -13.13 7.56 3.92
CA SER A 111 -14.38 6.82 3.87
C SER A 111 -14.33 5.63 4.82
N GLN A 112 -15.02 5.75 5.97
CA GLN A 112 -15.11 4.68 6.97
C GLN A 112 -15.86 3.46 6.42
N LYS A 113 -15.41 2.25 6.79
CA LYS A 113 -16.00 0.96 6.41
C LYS A 113 -16.06 0.05 7.64
N ARG A 114 -17.23 -0.54 7.88
CA ARG A 114 -17.50 -1.42 9.03
C ARG A 114 -17.52 -2.91 8.68
N HIS A 115 -17.42 -3.24 7.39
CA HIS A 115 -17.48 -4.60 6.89
C HIS A 115 -16.31 -4.84 5.96
N MET A 116 -15.73 -6.04 6.07
CA MET A 116 -14.79 -6.62 5.11
C MET A 116 -15.42 -7.91 4.63
N ASN A 117 -15.57 -8.06 3.31
CA ASN A 117 -15.98 -9.31 2.71
C ASN A 117 -14.77 -9.92 1.99
N LEU A 118 -14.37 -11.13 2.38
CA LEU A 118 -13.25 -11.84 1.81
C LEU A 118 -13.76 -12.86 0.80
N HIS A 119 -13.37 -12.68 -0.46
CA HIS A 119 -13.63 -13.64 -1.52
C HIS A 119 -12.41 -14.54 -1.71
N LEU A 120 -12.60 -15.85 -1.54
CA LEU A 120 -11.54 -16.82 -1.76
C LEU A 120 -11.52 -17.26 -3.24
N PRO A 121 -10.35 -17.30 -3.89
CA PRO A 121 -10.22 -17.83 -5.25
C PRO A 121 -10.61 -19.31 -5.31
N ASN A 122 -11.36 -19.70 -6.35
CA ASN A 122 -11.66 -21.10 -6.65
C ASN A 122 -10.66 -21.66 -7.66
N THR A 123 -9.38 -21.75 -7.25
CA THR A 123 -8.28 -22.24 -8.10
C THR A 123 -7.46 -23.30 -7.38
N GLN A 124 -6.86 -24.20 -8.15
CA GLN A 124 -6.01 -25.25 -7.59
C GLN A 124 -4.76 -24.65 -6.93
N GLU A 125 -4.20 -23.59 -7.52
CA GLU A 125 -3.05 -22.87 -6.94
C GLU A 125 -3.35 -22.32 -5.55
N PHE A 126 -4.56 -21.76 -5.32
CA PHE A 126 -4.94 -21.27 -4.00
C PHE A 126 -5.21 -22.41 -3.02
N PHE A 127 -5.88 -23.48 -3.46
CA PHE A 127 -6.18 -24.63 -2.61
C PHE A 127 -4.94 -25.41 -2.16
N GLN A 128 -3.84 -25.32 -2.92
CA GLN A 128 -2.56 -25.95 -2.62
C GLN A 128 -1.53 -25.00 -2.02
N ALA A 129 -1.85 -23.71 -1.89
CA ALA A 129 -0.92 -22.72 -1.36
C ALA A 129 -0.64 -22.96 0.13
N ASP A 130 0.64 -22.92 0.50
CA ASP A 130 1.06 -22.93 1.90
C ASP A 130 0.95 -21.52 2.49
N ILE A 131 -0.15 -21.29 3.21
CA ILE A 131 -0.49 -19.99 3.82
C ILE A 131 -0.42 -20.02 5.35
N ASP A 132 -0.17 -21.18 5.97
CA ASP A 132 -0.03 -21.35 7.42
C ASP A 132 1.45 -21.35 7.81
N ARG A 133 2.06 -20.17 7.67
CA ARG A 133 3.50 -19.98 7.87
C ARG A 133 3.78 -18.92 8.92
N ALA A 134 4.68 -19.24 9.84
CA ALA A 134 5.02 -18.38 10.99
C ALA A 134 5.65 -17.03 10.56
N ASP A 135 6.25 -16.97 9.37
CA ASP A 135 6.94 -15.79 8.84
C ASP A 135 6.07 -14.93 7.90
N LEU A 136 4.77 -15.25 7.74
CA LEU A 136 3.90 -14.55 6.77
C LEU A 136 3.88 -13.03 7.01
N ALA A 137 3.71 -12.60 8.25
CA ALA A 137 3.65 -11.18 8.60
C ALA A 137 4.97 -10.45 8.28
N GLN A 138 6.10 -11.10 8.51
CA GLN A 138 7.41 -10.56 8.16
C GLN A 138 7.57 -10.46 6.65
N GLN A 139 7.16 -11.49 5.90
CA GLN A 139 7.24 -11.49 4.43
C GLN A 139 6.41 -10.37 3.81
N ILE A 140 5.21 -10.10 4.34
CA ILE A 140 4.37 -8.97 3.91
C ILE A 140 5.10 -7.66 4.20
N ALA A 141 5.58 -7.45 5.43
CA ALA A 141 6.30 -6.22 5.76
C ALA A 141 7.52 -5.99 4.84
N SER A 142 8.33 -7.02 4.58
CA SER A 142 9.47 -6.94 3.66
C SER A 142 9.07 -6.67 2.22
N ALA A 143 7.93 -7.20 1.77
CA ALA A 143 7.45 -6.96 0.42
C ALA A 143 6.89 -5.54 0.24
N GLU A 144 6.26 -4.97 1.27
CA GLU A 144 5.58 -3.66 1.19
C GLU A 144 6.45 -2.47 1.65
N SER A 145 7.67 -2.70 2.14
CA SER A 145 8.59 -1.66 2.62
C SER A 145 9.67 -1.33 1.58
N SER A 146 10.23 -0.12 1.66
CA SER A 146 11.35 0.29 0.79
C SER A 146 12.60 -0.59 1.07
N PRO A 147 13.38 -0.99 0.06
CA PRO A 147 14.57 -1.83 0.26
C PRO A 147 15.68 -1.19 1.10
N ASP A 148 15.67 0.13 1.24
CA ASP A 148 16.72 0.92 1.92
C ASP A 148 16.39 1.25 3.39
N GLN A 149 15.41 0.58 4.01
CA GLN A 149 15.06 0.72 5.43
C GLN A 149 15.45 -0.49 6.28
#